data_AF-A0A0T9QRB6-F1
#
_entry.id   AF-A0A0T9QRB6-F1
#
_cell.length_a   1.000
_cell.length_b   1.000
_cell.length_c   1.000
_cell.angle_alpha   90.00
_cell.angle_beta   90.00
_cell.angle_gamma   90.00
#
_symmetry.space_group_name_H-M   'P 1'
#
loop_
_entity.id
_entity.type
_entity.pdbx_description
1 polymer ?
#
loop_
_entity_poly.entity_id
_entity_poly.type
_entity_poly.pdbx_seq_one_letter_code
_entity_poly.pdbx_strand_id
1 'polypeptide(L)'
;MNDNVPIQNMLGDLHSRYSKLLSDLERLKGFQQKIELLKEQARNDNKAREMLTRLDEAFPNGLHQDKTQIITCISKMKIQFKQLETQLKNISSGGQCS
;
A
#
# COMPACT_ATOMS: atom_id res chain seq x y z
N MET A 1 -8.81 12.84 -33.35
CA MET A 1 -7.97 11.93 -32.53
C MET A 1 -8.58 11.90 -31.15
N ASN A 2 -8.67 10.74 -30.51
CA ASN A 2 -9.45 10.54 -29.29
C ASN A 2 -8.67 11.07 -28.08
N ASP A 3 -8.97 12.29 -27.65
CA ASP A 3 -8.26 13.00 -26.56
C ASP A 3 -8.41 12.32 -25.18
N ASN A 4 -9.19 11.22 -25.08
CA ASN A 4 -9.41 10.45 -23.85
C ASN A 4 -8.39 9.34 -23.58
N VAL A 5 -7.54 8.97 -24.55
CA VAL A 5 -6.55 7.87 -24.40
C VAL A 5 -5.55 8.12 -23.25
N PRO A 6 -5.03 9.35 -23.03
CA PRO A 6 -4.09 9.62 -21.94
C PRO A 6 -4.71 9.40 -20.55
N ILE A 7 -5.97 9.82 -20.37
CA ILE A 7 -6.68 9.74 -19.09
C ILE A 7 -7.00 8.28 -18.73
N GLN A 8 -7.45 7.48 -19.71
CA GLN A 8 -7.73 6.06 -19.49
C GLN A 8 -6.47 5.27 -19.12
N ASN A 9 -5.33 5.55 -19.77
CA ASN A 9 -4.06 4.92 -19.43
C ASN A 9 -3.59 5.30 -18.01
N MET A 10 -3.73 6.57 -17.63
CA MET A 10 -3.41 7.03 -16.27
C MET A 10 -4.30 6.36 -15.22
N LEU A 11 -5.60 6.23 -15.48
CA LEU A 11 -6.53 5.53 -14.59
C LEU A 11 -6.19 4.04 -14.45
N GLY A 12 -5.81 3.38 -15.56
CA GLY A 12 -5.39 1.98 -15.56
C GLY A 12 -4.11 1.75 -14.74
N ASP A 13 -3.08 2.58 -14.95
CA ASP A 13 -1.84 2.51 -14.17
C ASP A 13 -2.10 2.75 -12.68
N LEU A 14 -2.92 3.75 -12.36
CA LEU A 14 -3.26 4.09 -10.99
C LEU A 14 -4.04 2.97 -10.29
N HIS A 15 -4.98 2.32 -10.99
CA HIS A 15 -5.69 1.15 -10.48
C HIS A 15 -4.74 -0.03 -10.23
N SER A 16 -3.82 -0.31 -11.16
CA SER A 16 -2.82 -1.38 -11.00
C SER A 16 -1.93 -1.16 -9.78
N ARG A 17 -1.43 0.06 -9.59
CA ARG A 17 -0.61 0.44 -8.42
C ARG A 17 -1.39 0.31 -7.12
N TYR A 18 -2.66 0.72 -7.11
CA TYR A 18 -3.52 0.58 -5.94
C TYR A 18 -3.73 -0.90 -5.56
N SER A 19 -4.06 -1.74 -6.54
CA SER A 19 -4.26 -3.18 -6.32
C SER A 19 -2.99 -3.87 -5.82
N LYS A 20 -1.82 -3.51 -6.36
CA LYS A 20 -0.54 -4.00 -5.85
C LYS A 20 -0.31 -3.59 -4.39
N LEU A 21 -0.54 -2.32 -4.06
CA LEU A 21 -0.35 -1.79 -2.71
C LEU A 21 -1.28 -2.48 -1.69
N LEU A 22 -2.51 -2.81 -2.10
CA LEU A 22 -3.45 -3.56 -1.28
C LEU A 22 -2.93 -4.99 -1.00
N SER A 23 -2.40 -5.66 -2.03
CA SER A 23 -1.79 -6.99 -1.90
C SER A 23 -0.57 -6.98 -0.99
N ASP A 24 0.31 -5.99 -1.15
CA ASP A 24 1.50 -5.82 -0.33
C ASP A 24 1.12 -5.59 1.15
N LEU A 25 0.06 -4.82 1.42
CA LEU A 25 -0.46 -4.60 2.77
C LEU A 25 -1.00 -5.89 3.41
N GLU A 26 -1.76 -6.70 2.67
CA GLU A 26 -2.24 -8.00 3.18
C GLU A 26 -1.09 -8.96 3.48
N ARG A 27 -0.07 -8.99 2.62
CA ARG A 27 1.13 -9.79 2.85
C ARG A 27 1.88 -9.34 4.12
N LEU A 28 2.00 -8.03 4.34
CA LEU A 28 2.61 -7.47 5.55
C LEU A 28 1.84 -7.88 6.82
N LYS A 29 0.51 -7.86 6.79
CA LYS A 29 -0.33 -8.36 7.90
C LYS A 29 -0.06 -9.84 8.17
N GLY A 30 0.03 -10.66 7.12
CA GLY A 30 0.35 -12.08 7.23
C GLY A 30 1.72 -12.33 7.86
N PHE A 31 2.73 -11.51 7.53
CA PHE A 31 4.03 -11.58 8.20
C PHE A 31 3.93 -11.19 9.68
N GLN A 32 3.23 -10.10 10.02
CA GLN A 32 3.03 -9.72 11.42
C GLN A 32 2.39 -10.84 12.24
N GLN A 33 1.36 -11.51 11.72
CA GLN A 33 0.72 -12.63 12.40
C GLN A 33 1.68 -13.81 12.64
N LYS A 34 2.52 -14.13 11.64
CA LYS A 34 3.54 -15.17 11.79
C LYS A 34 4.58 -14.82 12.85
N ILE A 35 4.96 -13.55 12.93
CA ILE A 35 5.89 -13.06 13.95
C ILE A 35 5.28 -13.21 15.34
N GLU A 36 4.01 -12.86 15.53
CA GLU A 36 3.34 -13.04 16.83
C GLU A 36 3.24 -14.51 17.22
N LEU A 37 2.90 -15.40 16.29
CA LEU A 37 2.90 -16.85 16.54
C LEU A 37 4.31 -17.35 16.92
N LEU A 38 5.34 -16.87 16.23
CA LEU A 38 6.74 -17.22 16.52
C LEU A 38 7.15 -16.77 17.92
N LYS A 39 6.71 -15.58 18.36
CA LYS A 39 6.95 -15.09 19.73
C LYS A 39 6.29 -15.96 20.79
N GLU A 40 5.08 -16.46 20.54
CA GLU A 40 4.40 -17.38 21.45
C GLU A 40 5.16 -18.71 21.55
N GLN A 41 5.61 -19.25 20.42
CA GLN A 41 6.36 -20.51 20.34
C GLN A 41 7.76 -20.42 20.96
N ALA A 42 8.43 -19.28 20.82
CA ALA A 42 9.79 -19.03 21.34
C ALA A 42 9.92 -19.21 22.86
N ARG A 43 8.81 -19.23 23.60
CA ARG A 43 8.78 -19.52 25.04
C ARG A 43 9.23 -20.95 25.35
N ASN A 44 8.91 -21.89 24.46
CA ASN A 44 9.12 -23.33 24.68
C ASN A 44 9.95 -23.99 23.56
N ASP A 45 10.21 -23.29 22.45
CA ASP A 45 10.99 -23.80 21.31
C ASP A 45 12.23 -22.94 21.07
N ASN A 46 13.40 -23.54 21.30
CA ASN A 46 14.71 -22.90 21.10
C ASN A 46 14.93 -22.49 19.63
N LYS A 47 14.41 -23.24 18.65
CA LYS A 47 14.52 -22.90 17.23
C LYS A 47 13.66 -21.68 16.89
N ALA A 48 12.46 -21.60 17.47
CA ALA A 48 11.60 -20.43 17.31
C ALA A 48 12.26 -19.17 17.92
N ARG A 49 12.94 -19.32 19.06
CA ARG A 49 13.71 -18.24 19.68
C ARG A 49 14.88 -17.77 18.83
N GLU A 50 15.69 -18.68 18.27
CA GLU A 50 16.79 -18.33 17.36
C GLU A 50 16.29 -17.60 16.10
N MET A 51 15.17 -18.06 15.55
CA MET A 51 14.56 -17.42 14.39
C MET A 51 14.06 -16.00 14.72
N LEU A 52 13.47 -15.81 15.91
CA LEU A 52 13.05 -14.50 16.39
C LEU A 52 14.26 -13.56 16.55
N THR A 53 15.35 -14.03 17.15
CA THR A 53 16.59 -13.24 17.29
C THR A 53 17.13 -12.78 15.94
N ARG A 54 17.22 -13.67 14.95
CA ARG A 54 17.66 -13.30 13.59
C ARG A 54 16.72 -12.30 12.93
N LEU A 55 15.43 -12.41 13.20
CA LEU A 55 14.44 -11.49 12.67
C LEU A 55 14.58 -10.10 13.29
N ASP A 56 14.78 -10.01 14.61
CA ASP A 56 15.01 -8.76 15.32
C ASP A 56 16.34 -8.10 14.88
N GLU A 57 17.38 -8.88 14.59
CA GLU A 57 18.64 -8.37 14.02
C GLU A 57 18.47 -7.82 12.61
N ALA A 58 17.72 -8.52 11.74
CA ALA A 58 17.48 -8.10 10.37
C ALA A 58 16.50 -6.92 10.26
N PHE A 59 15.54 -6.84 11.20
CA PHE A 59 14.49 -5.83 11.24
C PHE A 59 14.35 -5.27 12.68
N PRO A 60 15.31 -4.44 13.14
CA PRO A 60 15.36 -3.96 14.52
C PRO A 60 14.17 -3.08 14.92
N ASN A 61 13.51 -2.46 13.94
CA ASN A 61 12.28 -1.68 14.16
C ASN A 61 11.01 -2.49 13.81
N GLY A 62 11.15 -3.81 13.63
CA GLY A 62 10.13 -4.70 13.08
C GLY A 62 9.58 -4.21 11.74
N LEU A 63 8.32 -4.55 11.47
CA LEU A 63 7.60 -4.12 10.26
C LEU A 63 6.93 -2.73 10.41
N HIS A 64 7.20 -2.00 11.50
CA HIS A 64 6.51 -0.76 11.82
C HIS A 64 6.77 0.33 10.78
N GLN A 65 8.03 0.47 10.37
CA GLN A 65 8.46 1.48 9.41
C GLN A 65 7.82 1.22 8.03
N ASP A 66 7.85 -0.02 7.57
CA ASP A 66 7.26 -0.44 6.29
C ASP A 66 5.74 -0.23 6.29
N LYS A 67 5.06 -0.59 7.38
CA LYS A 67 3.62 -0.35 7.55
C LYS A 67 3.29 1.13 7.46
N THR A 68 4.08 1.98 8.11
CA THR A 68 3.89 3.44 8.13
C THR A 68 4.09 4.03 6.73
N GLN A 69 5.11 3.57 5.99
CA GLN A 69 5.35 4.00 4.62
C GLN A 69 4.21 3.60 3.67
N ILE A 70 3.71 2.37 3.79
CA ILE A 70 2.57 1.89 2.98
C ILE A 70 1.31 2.73 3.27
N ILE A 71 0.96 2.96 4.54
CA ILE A 71 -0.20 3.79 4.92
C ILE A 71 -0.06 5.23 4.40
N THR A 72 1.16 5.78 4.47
CA THR A 72 1.47 7.11 3.94
C THR A 72 1.27 7.14 2.41
N CYS A 73 1.71 6.11 1.70
CA CYS A 73 1.52 5.97 0.27
C CYS A 73 0.03 5.91 -0.10
N ILE A 74 -0.76 5.08 0.59
CA ILE A 74 -2.22 4.98 0.40
C ILE A 74 -2.88 6.34 0.61
N SER A 75 -2.50 7.06 1.66
CA SER A 75 -3.03 8.39 1.97
C SER A 75 -2.74 9.40 0.85
N LYS A 76 -1.50 9.40 0.31
CA LYS A 76 -1.12 10.24 -0.83
C LYS A 76 -1.92 9.90 -2.08
N MET A 77 -2.09 8.61 -2.39
CA MET A 77 -2.88 8.17 -3.55
C MET A 77 -4.33 8.63 -3.43
N LYS A 78 -4.95 8.54 -2.24
CA LYS A 78 -6.31 9.03 -2.00
C LYS A 78 -6.47 10.52 -2.30
N ILE A 79 -5.47 11.34 -1.98
CA ILE A 79 -5.46 12.78 -2.31
C ILE A 79 -5.36 12.97 -3.82
N GLN A 80 -4.44 12.26 -4.48
CA GLN A 80 -4.26 12.34 -5.94
C GLN A 80 -5.53 11.94 -6.69
N PHE A 81 -6.23 10.90 -6.25
CA PHE A 81 -7.52 10.49 -6.81
C PHE A 81 -8.58 11.58 -6.69
N LYS A 82 -8.71 12.23 -5.53
CA LYS A 82 -9.65 13.34 -5.35
C LYS A 82 -9.33 14.52 -6.26
N GLN A 83 -8.05 14.85 -6.40
CA GLN A 83 -7.61 15.92 -7.30
C GLN A 83 -7.95 15.60 -8.75
N LEU A 84 -7.72 14.35 -9.18
CA LEU A 84 -8.10 13.88 -10.52
C LEU A 84 -9.61 13.96 -10.74
N GLU A 85 -10.41 13.52 -9.76
CA GLU A 85 -11.87 13.60 -9.80
C GLU A 85 -12.36 15.05 -9.96
N THR A 86 -11.78 15.99 -9.20
CA THR A 86 -12.08 17.42 -9.33
C THR A 86 -11.70 17.96 -10.71
N GLN A 87 -10.52 17.60 -11.24
CA GLN A 87 -10.09 18.02 -12.57
C GLN A 87 -11.05 17.50 -13.66
N LEU A 88 -11.49 16.24 -13.58
CA LEU A 88 -12.45 15.67 -14.51
C LEU A 88 -13.81 16.38 -14.45
N LYS A 89 -14.33 16.67 -13.25
CA LYS A 89 -15.58 17.43 -13.08
C LYS A 89 -15.49 18.85 -13.66
N ASN A 90 -14.34 19.51 -13.51
CA ASN A 90 -14.14 20.85 -14.05
C ASN A 90 -14.09 20.83 -15.58
N ILE A 91 -13.48 19.80 -16.18
CA ILE A 91 -13.48 19.60 -17.64
C ILE A 91 -14.91 19.39 -18.15
N SER A 92 -15.73 18.56 -17.47
CA SER A 92 -17.13 18.35 -17.87
C SER A 92 -18.02 19.59 -17.66
N SER A 93 -17.66 20.48 -16.74
CA SER A 93 -18.44 21.69 -16.41
C SER A 93 -18.08 22.90 -17.28
N GLY A 94 -16.85 22.95 -17.81
CA GLY A 94 -16.37 24.03 -18.68
C GLY A 94 -16.81 23.94 -20.14
N GLY A 95 -17.50 22.87 -20.54
CA GLY A 95 -17.97 22.64 -21.92
C GLY A 95 -19.37 23.18 -22.26
N GLN A 96 -20.07 23.80 -21.31
CA GLN A 96 -21.39 24.42 -21.51
C GLN A 96 -21.31 25.95 -21.36
N CYS A 97 -20.55 26.60 -22.23
CA CYS A 97 -20.68 28.02 -22.54
C CYS A 97 -20.09 28.24 -23.94
N SER A 98 -20.86 27.90 -24.97
CA SER A 98 -20.68 28.34 -26.36
C SER A 98 -22.04 28.35 -27.03
#